data_AF-A0A0C4EY89-F1
#
_entry.id   AF-A0A0C4EY89-F1
#
_cell.length_a   1.000
_cell.length_b   1.000
_cell.length_c   1.000
_cell.angle_alpha   90.00
_cell.angle_beta   90.00
_cell.angle_gamma   90.00
#
_symmetry.space_group_name_H-M   'P 1'
#
loop_
_entity.id
_entity.type
_entity.pdbx_description
1 polymer ?
#
loop_
_entity_poly.entity_id
_entity_poly.type
_entity_poly.pdbx_seq_one_letter_code
_entity_poly.pdbx_strand_id
1 'polypeptide(L)'
;MLMLFSASEHSAEVLWTFEESDLKVEIIKSYCPEKCLGVPHALHAEVGQRAAPGKSVPGCKTRLLTHQLQAMEFILKLESPESTTLSTFWRSSTCQWLRQAFHHTATTGRTTKEINHNSQGSILADDMGLGKTLTSLALILTSKNAAESFATMKERNTRHFKDN
;
A
#
# COMPACT_ATOMS: atom_id res chain seq x y z
N MET A 1 -11.87 22.75 -5.68
CA MET A 1 -11.48 22.65 -4.26
C MET A 1 -10.14 21.95 -4.20
N LEU A 2 -9.08 22.68 -3.87
CA LEU A 2 -7.73 22.13 -3.71
C LEU A 2 -7.50 21.84 -2.23
N MET A 3 -6.96 20.67 -1.90
CA MET A 3 -6.59 20.32 -0.53
C MET A 3 -5.09 20.54 -0.37
N LEU A 4 -4.71 21.34 0.62
CA LEU A 4 -3.34 21.63 0.97
C LEU A 4 -2.89 20.67 2.08
N PHE A 5 -1.79 19.95 1.85
CA PHE A 5 -1.17 19.08 2.84
C PHE A 5 0.26 19.55 3.09
N SER A 6 0.62 19.74 4.35
CA SER A 6 1.98 20.04 4.77
C SER A 6 2.38 19.11 5.91
N ALA A 7 3.69 18.93 6.11
CA ALA A 7 4.17 18.38 7.36
C ALA A 7 3.83 19.35 8.51
N SER A 8 3.63 18.81 9.72
CA SER A 8 3.22 19.61 10.89
C SER A 8 4.21 20.74 11.20
N GLU A 9 5.50 20.44 11.07
CA GLU A 9 6.62 21.35 11.33
C GLU A 9 6.70 22.53 10.35
N HIS A 10 6.13 22.39 9.15
CA HIS A 10 6.13 23.42 8.10
C HIS A 10 4.77 24.10 7.96
N SER A 11 3.77 23.72 8.75
CA SER A 11 2.40 24.23 8.62
C SER A 11 2.32 25.75 8.70
N ALA A 12 3.07 26.38 9.61
CA ALA A 12 3.11 27.83 9.75
C ALA A 12 3.73 28.54 8.52
N GLU A 13 4.85 28.02 8.01
CA GLU A 13 5.55 28.57 6.84
C GLU A 13 4.71 28.46 5.56
N VAL A 14 4.01 27.35 5.38
CA VAL A 14 3.09 27.14 4.26
C VAL A 14 1.91 28.10 4.34
N LEU A 15 1.29 28.26 5.51
CA LEU A 15 0.17 29.19 5.68
C LEU A 15 0.61 30.64 5.40
N TRP A 16 1.78 31.04 5.89
CA TRP A 16 2.37 32.36 5.63
C TRP A 16 2.60 32.60 4.12
N THR A 17 3.16 31.62 3.42
CA THR A 17 3.44 31.73 1.97
C THR A 17 2.17 31.94 1.15
N PHE A 18 1.08 31.28 1.54
CA PHE A 18 -0.21 31.41 0.86
C PHE A 18 -0.84 32.79 1.13
N GLU A 19 -0.72 33.29 2.36
CA GLU A 19 -1.18 34.65 2.72
C GLU A 19 -0.43 35.73 1.92
N GLU A 20 0.90 35.63 1.83
CA GLU A 20 1.74 36.53 1.01
C GLU A 20 1.39 36.48 -0.50
N SER A 21 0.86 35.34 -0.95
CA SER A 21 0.45 35.15 -2.35
C SER A 21 -1.00 35.57 -2.63
N ASP A 22 -1.68 36.19 -1.66
CA ASP A 22 -3.11 36.54 -1.71
C ASP A 22 -4.01 35.31 -1.97
N LEU A 23 -3.55 34.12 -1.54
CA LEU A 23 -4.27 32.86 -1.65
C LEU A 23 -4.97 32.55 -0.33
N LYS A 24 -6.29 32.68 -0.32
CA LYS A 24 -7.10 32.41 0.86
C LYS A 24 -7.17 30.91 1.17
N VAL A 25 -6.66 30.51 2.33
CA VAL A 25 -6.85 29.16 2.89
C VAL A 25 -8.07 29.19 3.81
N GLU A 26 -9.02 28.28 3.59
CA GLU A 26 -10.25 28.18 4.39
C GLU A 26 -10.42 26.79 4.98
N ILE A 27 -10.93 26.74 6.22
CA ILE A 27 -11.36 25.48 6.80
C ILE A 27 -12.69 25.06 6.16
N ILE A 28 -12.70 23.84 5.65
CA ILE A 28 -13.91 23.13 5.25
C ILE A 28 -14.70 22.83 6.54
N LYS A 29 -15.80 23.56 6.77
CA LYS A 29 -16.63 23.44 8.00
C LYS A 29 -17.16 22.03 8.25
N SER A 30 -17.35 21.24 7.20
CA SER A 30 -17.81 19.84 7.29
C SER A 30 -16.67 18.82 7.37
N TYR A 31 -15.43 19.27 7.57
CA TYR A 31 -14.28 18.39 7.70
C TYR A 31 -14.38 17.59 9.01
N CYS A 32 -14.25 16.27 8.89
CA CYS A 32 -14.36 15.33 10.00
C CYS A 32 -13.05 14.52 10.02
N PRO A 33 -12.11 14.84 10.93
CA PRO A 33 -10.82 14.15 11.00
C PRO A 33 -10.96 12.64 11.13
N GLU A 34 -12.00 12.15 11.80
CA GLU A 34 -12.28 10.72 11.97
C GLU A 34 -12.57 10.01 10.64
N LYS A 35 -13.20 10.72 9.70
CA LYS A 35 -13.43 10.25 8.32
C LYS A 35 -12.21 10.46 7.42
N CYS A 36 -11.23 11.23 7.90
CA CYS A 36 -10.00 11.56 7.20
C CYS A 36 -8.76 11.06 7.95
N LEU A 37 -8.85 9.86 8.54
CA LEU A 37 -7.71 9.11 9.08
C LEU A 37 -6.98 9.82 10.23
N GLY A 38 -7.69 10.68 10.95
CA GLY A 38 -7.14 11.48 12.04
C GLY A 38 -6.21 12.58 11.58
N VAL A 39 -6.15 12.89 10.28
CA VAL A 39 -5.40 14.07 9.80
C VAL A 39 -6.09 15.31 10.38
N PRO A 40 -5.40 16.09 11.22
CA PRO A 40 -6.00 17.28 11.77
C PRO A 40 -6.07 18.36 10.69
N HIS A 41 -7.20 19.06 10.64
CA HIS A 41 -7.34 20.26 9.83
C HIS A 41 -7.11 21.45 10.75
N ALA A 42 -6.13 22.29 10.42
CA ALA A 42 -5.74 23.40 11.27
C ALA A 42 -5.40 24.63 10.44
N LEU A 43 -5.77 25.80 10.98
CA LEU A 43 -5.27 27.11 10.57
C LEU A 43 -4.09 27.58 11.43
N HIS A 44 -3.68 26.78 12.44
CA HIS A 44 -2.59 27.11 13.36
C HIS A 44 -1.82 25.85 13.79
N ALA A 45 -0.53 26.03 14.10
CA ALA A 45 0.49 25.00 14.27
C ALA A 45 0.31 23.98 15.42
N GLU A 46 -0.81 23.98 16.13
CA GLU A 46 -0.98 23.15 17.34
C GLU A 46 -2.03 22.06 17.20
N VAL A 47 -1.82 21.09 16.31
CA VAL A 47 -2.44 19.76 16.47
C VAL A 47 -1.49 18.69 15.92
N GLY A 48 -0.62 18.18 16.78
CA GLY A 48 0.34 17.14 16.42
C GLY A 48 0.47 16.11 17.51
N GLN A 49 -0.59 15.38 17.84
CA GLN A 49 -0.48 14.17 18.67
C GLN A 49 -1.76 13.34 18.65
N ARG A 50 -1.93 12.49 17.62
CA ARG A 50 -2.73 11.25 17.71
C ARG A 50 -2.53 10.35 16.49
N ALA A 51 -1.28 10.00 16.18
CA ALA A 51 -1.02 8.81 15.38
C ALA A 51 -0.55 7.71 16.34
N ALA A 52 -1.18 6.54 16.26
CA ALA A 52 -0.75 5.34 17.00
C ALA A 52 0.75 5.10 16.77
N PRO A 53 1.49 4.57 17.76
CA PRO A 53 2.95 4.45 17.66
C PRO A 53 3.33 3.55 16.48
N GLY A 54 3.84 4.16 15.41
CA GLY A 54 4.32 3.42 14.25
C GLY A 54 5.55 2.58 14.61
N LYS A 55 5.76 1.45 13.93
CA LYS A 55 7.00 0.65 14.10
C LYS A 55 8.01 0.99 12.99
N SER A 56 9.29 0.89 13.32
CA SER A 56 10.38 1.08 12.35
C SER A 56 10.59 -0.18 11.52
N VAL A 57 10.71 -0.02 10.21
CA VAL A 57 11.20 -1.06 9.29
C VAL A 57 12.67 -0.78 8.98
N PRO A 58 13.57 -1.78 8.98
CA PRO A 58 14.97 -1.58 8.65
C PRO A 58 15.16 -0.87 7.30
N GLY A 59 16.01 0.17 7.27
CA GLY A 59 16.23 0.98 6.07
C GLY A 59 15.17 2.06 5.80
N CYS A 60 14.04 2.05 6.50
CA CYS A 60 13.04 3.10 6.43
C CYS A 60 13.21 4.09 7.59
N LYS A 61 13.47 5.37 7.28
CA LYS A 61 13.58 6.44 8.30
C LYS A 61 12.22 6.81 8.91
N THR A 62 11.16 6.70 8.12
CA THR A 62 9.80 7.01 8.54
C THR A 62 9.17 5.80 9.24
N ARG A 63 8.57 6.02 10.41
CA ARG A 63 7.84 4.98 11.14
C ARG A 63 6.54 4.64 10.41
N LEU A 64 6.27 3.36 10.24
CA LEU A 64 5.05 2.88 9.59
C LEU A 64 3.94 2.70 10.61
N LEU A 65 2.74 3.17 10.26
CA LEU A 65 1.53 3.00 11.06
C LEU A 65 1.10 1.53 11.08
N THR A 66 0.29 1.14 12.06
CA THR A 66 -0.16 -0.25 12.26
C THR A 66 -0.80 -0.85 11.00
N HIS A 67 -1.68 -0.10 10.32
CA HIS A 67 -2.33 -0.59 9.10
C HIS A 67 -1.35 -0.79 7.95
N GLN A 68 -0.32 0.05 7.85
CA GLN A 68 0.73 -0.10 6.82
C GLN A 68 1.55 -1.36 7.06
N LEU A 69 1.82 -1.71 8.32
CA LEU A 69 2.52 -2.95 8.68
C LEU A 69 1.65 -4.18 8.37
N GLN A 70 0.35 -4.12 8.67
CA GLN A 70 -0.59 -5.19 8.31
C GLN A 70 -0.69 -5.37 6.80
N ALA A 71 -0.74 -4.27 6.05
CA ALA A 71 -0.68 -4.30 4.59
C ALA A 71 0.61 -4.97 4.10
N MET A 72 1.78 -4.58 4.64
CA MET A 72 3.05 -5.23 4.28
C MET A 72 3.04 -6.74 4.58
N GLU A 73 2.59 -7.15 5.76
CA GLU A 73 2.51 -8.56 6.14
C GLU A 73 1.59 -9.35 5.19
N PHE A 74 0.44 -8.78 4.84
CA PHE A 74 -0.49 -9.38 3.89
C PHE A 74 0.12 -9.53 2.50
N ILE A 75 0.82 -8.51 2.00
CA ILE A 75 1.49 -8.55 0.71
C ILE A 75 2.59 -9.61 0.70
N LEU A 76 3.49 -9.61 1.70
CA LEU A 76 4.56 -10.61 1.80
C LEU A 76 4.01 -12.03 1.89
N LYS A 77 2.89 -12.22 2.59
CA LYS A 77 2.20 -13.51 2.64
C LYS A 77 1.69 -13.93 1.26
N LEU A 78 1.19 -13.02 0.43
CA LEU A 78 0.73 -13.32 -0.93
C LEU A 78 1.87 -13.45 -1.95
N GLU A 79 3.03 -12.89 -1.66
CA GLU A 79 4.24 -13.04 -2.47
C GLU A 79 5.01 -14.33 -2.17
N SER A 80 4.75 -15.02 -1.05
CA SER A 80 5.35 -16.32 -0.77
C SER A 80 4.86 -17.40 -1.75
N PRO A 81 5.76 -18.17 -2.40
CA PRO A 81 5.40 -19.31 -3.24
C PRO A 81 4.54 -20.37 -2.52
N GLU A 82 4.70 -20.48 -1.21
CA GLU A 82 4.00 -21.44 -0.34
C GLU A 82 2.64 -20.91 0.15
N SER A 83 2.22 -19.72 -0.29
CA SER A 83 0.99 -19.09 0.17
C SER A 83 -0.24 -19.88 -0.24
N THR A 84 -1.04 -20.27 0.75
CA THR A 84 -2.38 -20.87 0.54
C THR A 84 -3.50 -19.84 0.65
N THR A 85 -3.16 -18.55 0.75
CA THR A 85 -4.13 -17.49 1.01
C THR A 85 -5.16 -17.38 -0.11
N LEU A 86 -4.71 -17.38 -1.38
CA LEU A 86 -5.61 -17.26 -2.53
C LEU A 86 -6.49 -18.49 -2.71
N SER A 87 -5.96 -19.70 -2.50
CA SER A 87 -6.74 -20.94 -2.60
C SER A 87 -7.76 -21.06 -1.47
N THR A 88 -7.38 -20.66 -0.25
CA THR A 88 -8.28 -20.63 0.91
C THR A 88 -9.38 -19.58 0.73
N PHE A 89 -9.03 -18.37 0.28
CA PHE A 89 -9.99 -17.33 -0.08
C PHE A 89 -10.94 -17.83 -1.17
N TRP A 90 -10.42 -18.41 -2.26
CA TRP A 90 -11.24 -18.94 -3.35
C TRP A 90 -12.23 -20.01 -2.89
N ARG A 91 -11.88 -20.84 -1.91
CA ARG A 91 -12.76 -21.89 -1.35
C ARG A 91 -13.74 -21.38 -0.29
N SER A 92 -13.56 -20.16 0.23
CA SER A 92 -14.44 -19.57 1.24
C SER A 92 -15.87 -19.37 0.72
N SER A 93 -16.86 -19.48 1.61
CA SER A 93 -18.25 -19.15 1.31
C SER A 93 -18.43 -17.70 0.86
N THR A 94 -17.62 -16.77 1.41
CA THR A 94 -17.61 -15.35 1.01
C THR A 94 -17.31 -15.14 -0.47
N CYS A 95 -16.59 -16.07 -1.10
CA CYS A 95 -16.22 -16.00 -2.52
C CYS A 95 -17.21 -16.68 -3.45
N GLN A 96 -18.35 -17.17 -2.96
CA GLN A 96 -19.33 -17.88 -3.79
C GLN A 96 -19.80 -17.04 -4.98
N TRP A 97 -20.09 -15.75 -4.76
CA TRP A 97 -20.50 -14.84 -5.83
C TRP A 97 -19.42 -14.68 -6.92
N LEU A 98 -18.16 -14.61 -6.52
CA LEU A 98 -17.02 -14.47 -7.42
C LEU A 98 -16.82 -15.74 -8.25
N ARG A 99 -16.98 -16.92 -7.62
CA ARG A 99 -16.94 -18.21 -8.33
C ARG A 99 -18.06 -18.32 -9.36
N GLN A 100 -19.28 -17.90 -9.00
CA GLN A 100 -20.41 -17.90 -9.93
C GLN A 100 -20.16 -16.98 -11.12
N ALA A 101 -19.68 -15.75 -10.88
CA ALA A 101 -19.32 -14.81 -11.93
C ALA A 101 -18.22 -15.37 -12.85
N PHE A 102 -17.17 -15.97 -12.27
CA PHE A 102 -16.10 -16.60 -13.02
C PHE A 102 -16.61 -17.77 -13.89
N HIS A 103 -17.43 -18.65 -13.32
CA HIS A 103 -18.02 -19.77 -14.07
C HIS A 103 -18.86 -19.29 -15.24
N HIS A 104 -19.64 -18.23 -15.07
CA HIS A 104 -20.40 -17.62 -16.15
C HIS A 104 -19.47 -17.08 -17.26
N THR A 105 -18.38 -16.41 -16.90
CA THR A 105 -17.42 -15.92 -17.90
C THR A 105 -16.70 -17.06 -18.64
N ALA A 106 -16.37 -18.15 -17.93
CA ALA A 106 -15.74 -19.32 -18.51
C ALA A 106 -16.68 -20.08 -19.46
N THR A 107 -17.97 -20.20 -19.14
CA THR A 107 -18.97 -20.82 -20.04
C THR A 107 -19.28 -19.96 -21.26
N THR A 108 -19.18 -18.63 -21.16
CA THR A 108 -19.27 -17.73 -22.32
C THR A 108 -18.02 -17.69 -23.21
N GLY A 109 -16.99 -18.50 -22.90
CA GLY A 109 -15.77 -18.61 -23.72
C GLY A 109 -14.80 -17.44 -23.60
N ARG A 110 -14.97 -16.55 -22.62
CA ARG A 110 -14.11 -15.38 -22.40
C ARG A 110 -12.88 -15.66 -21.55
N THR A 111 -12.81 -16.82 -20.89
CA THR A 111 -11.72 -17.20 -19.97
C THR A 111 -11.43 -18.70 -20.02
N THR A 112 -10.28 -19.11 -19.50
CA THR A 112 -9.97 -20.52 -19.20
C THR A 112 -10.85 -21.02 -18.05
N LYS A 113 -11.10 -22.34 -18.00
CA LYS A 113 -11.95 -22.97 -16.97
C LYS A 113 -11.26 -23.11 -15.60
N GLU A 114 -9.94 -23.04 -15.56
CA GLU A 114 -9.14 -23.25 -14.35
C GLU A 114 -8.48 -21.95 -13.87
N ILE A 115 -8.42 -21.78 -12.55
CA ILE A 115 -7.78 -20.64 -11.88
C ILE A 115 -6.46 -21.10 -11.28
N ASN A 116 -5.39 -20.37 -11.58
CA ASN A 116 -4.10 -20.57 -10.96
C ASN A 116 -4.01 -19.81 -9.63
N HIS A 117 -4.06 -20.56 -8.53
CA HIS A 117 -3.93 -20.02 -7.18
C HIS A 117 -2.47 -19.84 -6.71
N ASN A 118 -1.49 -20.26 -7.51
CA ASN A 118 -0.06 -20.10 -7.23
C ASN A 118 0.49 -18.76 -7.74
N SER A 119 -0.39 -17.87 -8.16
CA SER A 119 -0.01 -16.53 -8.60
C SER A 119 0.49 -15.73 -7.40
N GLN A 120 1.70 -15.20 -7.49
CA GLN A 120 2.29 -14.33 -6.47
C GLN A 120 1.89 -12.87 -6.75
N GLY A 121 1.57 -12.13 -5.70
CA GLY A 121 1.28 -10.71 -5.78
C GLY A 121 -0.03 -10.33 -5.08
N SER A 122 -0.26 -9.03 -5.01
CA SER A 122 -1.32 -8.46 -4.19
C SER A 122 -1.81 -7.13 -4.76
N ILE A 123 -2.98 -6.70 -4.32
CA ILE A 123 -3.55 -5.39 -4.67
C ILE A 123 -3.64 -4.58 -3.37
N LEU A 124 -2.91 -3.46 -3.31
CA LEU A 124 -3.00 -2.49 -2.21
C LEU A 124 -4.04 -1.42 -2.55
N ALA A 125 -5.30 -1.71 -2.23
CA ALA A 125 -6.47 -0.87 -2.53
C ALA A 125 -7.00 -0.10 -1.31
N ASP A 126 -6.09 0.38 -0.47
CA ASP A 126 -6.43 1.24 0.68
C ASP A 126 -6.97 2.60 0.20
N ASP A 127 -7.78 3.26 1.04
CA ASP A 127 -8.22 4.63 0.85
C ASP A 127 -7.06 5.62 0.60
N MET A 128 -7.37 6.72 -0.08
CA MET A 128 -6.42 7.81 -0.29
C MET A 128 -5.96 8.39 1.06
N GLY A 129 -4.68 8.77 1.15
CA GLY A 129 -4.11 9.29 2.39
C GLY A 129 -3.61 8.22 3.38
N LEU A 130 -3.90 6.93 3.19
CA LEU A 130 -3.38 5.85 4.06
C LEU A 130 -1.88 5.55 3.88
N GLY A 131 -1.18 6.33 3.07
CA GLY A 131 0.26 6.20 2.89
C GLY A 131 0.70 4.98 2.06
N LYS A 132 -0.09 4.59 1.04
CA LYS A 132 0.23 3.48 0.13
C LYS A 132 1.63 3.56 -0.46
N THR A 133 2.07 4.76 -0.87
CA THR A 133 3.43 4.98 -1.40
C THR A 133 4.50 4.63 -0.37
N LEU A 134 4.33 5.06 0.88
CA LEU A 134 5.25 4.72 1.96
C LEU A 134 5.25 3.21 2.23
N THR A 135 4.07 2.58 2.24
CA THR A 135 3.92 1.12 2.36
C THR A 135 4.67 0.38 1.25
N SER A 136 4.52 0.81 0.00
CA SER A 136 5.21 0.20 -1.16
C SER A 136 6.73 0.37 -1.10
N LEU A 137 7.23 1.55 -0.72
CA LEU A 137 8.67 1.77 -0.57
C LEU A 137 9.25 0.91 0.56
N ALA A 138 8.55 0.80 1.69
CA ALA A 138 8.96 -0.08 2.79
C ALA A 138 8.97 -1.56 2.38
N LEU A 139 8.00 -1.99 1.56
CA LEU A 139 7.98 -3.34 0.99
C LEU A 139 9.20 -3.60 0.10
N ILE A 140 9.54 -2.68 -0.81
CA ILE A 140 10.73 -2.78 -1.68
C ILE A 140 12.01 -2.88 -0.84
N LEU A 141 12.13 -2.06 0.20
CA LEU A 141 13.28 -2.12 1.11
C LEU A 141 13.37 -3.48 1.82
N THR A 142 12.22 -4.04 2.22
CA THR A 142 12.15 -5.34 2.91
C THR A 142 12.50 -6.50 1.98
N SER A 143 12.09 -6.44 0.71
CA SER A 143 12.34 -7.50 -0.28
C SER A 143 13.69 -7.36 -1.02
N LYS A 144 14.47 -6.32 -0.72
CA LYS A 144 15.76 -6.02 -1.38
C LYS A 144 16.70 -7.23 -1.43
N ASN A 145 16.93 -7.91 -0.30
CA ASN A 145 17.86 -9.05 -0.26
C ASN A 145 17.35 -10.24 -1.10
N ALA A 146 16.03 -10.46 -1.13
CA ALA A 146 15.41 -11.49 -1.96
C ALA A 146 15.58 -11.15 -3.46
N ALA A 147 15.43 -9.87 -3.83
CA ALA A 147 15.67 -9.40 -5.18
C ALA A 147 17.14 -9.55 -5.61
N GLU A 148 18.10 -9.23 -4.74
CA GLU A 148 19.53 -9.45 -4.99
C GLU A 148 19.86 -10.94 -5.18
N SER A 149 19.27 -11.81 -4.35
CA SER A 149 19.42 -13.26 -4.46
C SER A 149 18.84 -13.78 -5.79
N PHE A 150 17.68 -13.27 -6.21
CA PHE A 150 17.07 -13.60 -7.49
C PHE A 150 17.95 -13.18 -8.68
N ALA A 151 18.50 -11.96 -8.65
CA ALA A 151 19.39 -11.46 -9.69
C ALA A 151 20.65 -12.33 -9.83
N THR A 152 21.31 -12.66 -8.72
CA THR A 152 22.54 -13.47 -8.72
C THR A 152 22.30 -14.92 -9.14
N MET A 153 21.14 -15.51 -8.83
CA MET A 153 20.77 -16.84 -9.29
C MET A 153 20.61 -16.90 -10.81
N LYS A 154 20.01 -15.86 -11.41
CA LYS A 154 19.85 -15.76 -12.87
C LYS A 154 21.19 -15.74 -13.59
N GLU A 155 22.17 -15.00 -13.06
CA GLU A 155 23.51 -14.93 -13.64
C GLU A 155 24.26 -16.26 -13.63
N ARG A 156 24.11 -17.07 -12.57
CA ARG A 156 24.72 -18.40 -12.49
C ARG A 156 24.10 -19.36 -13.51
N ASN A 157 22.77 -19.33 -13.65
CA ASN A 157 22.05 -20.17 -14.60
C ASN A 157 22.41 -19.83 -16.06
N THR A 158 22.63 -18.55 -16.38
CA THR A 158 23.10 -18.14 -17.73
C THR A 158 24.55 -18.49 -18.02
N ARG A 159 25.41 -18.60 -17.01
CA ARG A 159 26.81 -19.00 -17.18
C ARG A 159 26.93 -20.50 -17.47
N HIS A 160 26.16 -21.32 -16.75
CA HIS A 160 26.15 -22.78 -16.94
C HIS A 160 25.65 -23.23 -18.32
N PHE A 161 24.87 -22.40 -19.03
CA PHE A 161 24.40 -22.65 -20.40
C PHE A 161 25.41 -22.26 -21.49
N LYS A 162 26.48 -21.54 -21.15
CA LYS A 162 27.54 -21.15 -22.10
C LYS A 162 28.74 -22.11 -22.09
N ASP A 163 28.84 -22.95 -21.07
CA ASP A 163 29.96 -23.87 -20.86
C ASP A 163 29.62 -25.33 -21.28
N ASN A 164 28.49 -25.54 -21.97
CA ASN A 164 28.06 -26.78 -22.64
C ASN A 164 27.86 -26.52 -24.14
#